data_AF-A0A0K1PWC6-F1
#
_entry.id   AF-A0A0K1PWC6-F1
#
_cell.length_a   1.000
_cell.length_b   1.000
_cell.length_c   1.000
_cell.angle_alpha   90.00
_cell.angle_beta   90.00
_cell.angle_gamma   90.00
#
_symmetry.space_group_name_H-M   'P 1'
#
loop_
_entity.id
_entity.type
_entity.pdbx_description
1 polymer ?
#
loop_
_entity_poly.entity_id
_entity_poly.type
_entity_poly.pdbx_seq_one_letter_code
_entity_poly.pdbx_strand_id
1 'polypeptide(L)'
;MLALDRSATMGALASNGASKFEAIRDALVGFVEDTASTGTGLTFQTFPATPTSCAVNDDCSADSEVQGTCTAGACLVDECSAAHYVPLVDFGAALPATAGALTSALESLPAPLSNANRPTGAGLAAAIRVARHRALASPERRVVVALVTDGLPDSCGDLASVVAIAKSGVTDAIPIETYVVGLVDGSSPTTTTAAYDTIAQAGGTLQATLVSTMGDVTGDVRAELNALRSSGNACEYRIPYDPLEIIPTRITVDVLLNGPVDPVTGAGTSLGRVQAGYVRKVEACDSDTGHGWYYDHDPSDHGGIPTRILMCPKTCEMAHEENANVAISRLDYCK
;
A
#
# COMPACT_ATOMS: atom_id res chain seq x y z
N MET A 1 -0.53 3.42 0.78
CA MET A 1 -1.11 3.79 2.09
C MET A 1 -0.74 2.71 3.08
N LEU A 2 -0.22 3.06 4.25
CA LEU A 2 0.12 2.10 5.30
C LEU A 2 -0.91 2.18 6.44
N ALA A 3 -1.42 1.03 6.86
CA ALA A 3 -2.17 0.86 8.10
C ALA A 3 -1.27 0.13 9.10
N LEU A 4 -0.76 0.86 10.09
CA LEU A 4 0.25 0.35 11.02
C LEU A 4 -0.38 0.00 12.37
N ASP A 5 -0.22 -1.24 12.79
CA ASP A 5 -0.56 -1.67 14.14
C ASP A 5 0.37 -1.00 15.18
N ARG A 6 -0.23 -0.46 16.23
CA ARG A 6 0.44 0.10 17.42
C ARG A 6 -0.23 -0.39 18.71
N SER A 7 -0.84 -1.56 18.65
CA SER A 7 -1.42 -2.25 19.80
C SER A 7 -0.35 -2.66 20.82
N ALA A 8 -0.78 -3.08 22.00
CA ALA A 8 0.13 -3.46 23.09
C ALA A 8 1.14 -4.54 22.68
N THR A 9 0.74 -5.50 21.85
CA THR A 9 1.60 -6.61 21.42
C THR A 9 2.77 -6.14 20.54
N MET A 10 2.61 -5.02 19.84
CA MET A 10 3.67 -4.38 19.07
C MET A 10 4.80 -3.83 19.95
N GLY A 11 4.55 -3.67 21.26
CA GLY A 11 5.57 -3.30 22.25
C GLY A 11 6.48 -4.46 22.67
N ALA A 12 6.14 -5.70 22.31
CA ALA A 12 7.00 -6.85 22.58
C ALA A 12 8.33 -6.74 21.82
N LEU A 13 9.40 -7.25 22.44
CA LEU A 13 10.73 -7.20 21.85
C LEU A 13 10.89 -8.22 20.72
N ALA A 14 11.55 -7.80 19.64
CA ALA A 14 12.17 -8.68 18.67
C ALA A 14 13.52 -9.19 19.19
N SER A 15 14.14 -10.14 18.47
CA SER A 15 15.42 -10.75 18.87
C SER A 15 16.59 -9.75 18.97
N ASN A 16 16.51 -8.63 18.26
CA ASN A 16 17.49 -7.55 18.30
C ASN A 16 17.34 -6.63 19.52
N GLY A 17 16.34 -6.85 20.38
CA GLY A 17 16.09 -6.07 21.59
C GLY A 17 15.30 -4.77 21.38
N ALA A 18 14.98 -4.41 20.15
CA ALA A 18 14.01 -3.35 19.85
C ALA A 18 12.58 -3.90 19.95
N SER A 19 11.60 -3.06 20.26
CA SER A 19 10.20 -3.45 20.10
C SER A 19 9.87 -3.70 18.62
N LYS A 20 8.90 -4.57 18.34
CA LYS A 20 8.41 -4.80 16.96
C LYS A 20 8.02 -3.49 16.27
N PHE A 21 7.36 -2.59 17.01
CA PHE A 21 6.97 -1.28 16.51
C PHE A 21 8.17 -0.40 16.15
N GLU A 22 9.20 -0.32 17.01
CA GLU A 22 10.43 0.42 16.70
C GLU A 22 11.11 -0.15 15.45
N ALA A 23 11.20 -1.47 15.34
CA ALA A 23 11.80 -2.11 14.17
C ALA A 23 11.06 -1.76 12.86
N ILE A 24 9.72 -1.71 12.88
CA ILE A 24 8.89 -1.29 11.73
C ILE A 24 9.06 0.21 11.46
N ARG A 25 9.04 1.06 12.49
CA ARG A 25 9.25 2.50 12.34
C ARG A 25 10.59 2.76 11.66
N ASP A 26 11.65 2.12 12.12
CA ASP A 26 13.00 2.30 11.58
C ASP A 26 13.09 1.76 10.14
N ALA A 27 12.37 0.67 9.81
CA ALA A 27 12.27 0.16 8.45
C ALA A 27 11.57 1.16 7.51
N LEU A 28 10.52 1.83 8.00
CA LEU A 28 9.78 2.85 7.26
C LEU A 28 10.60 4.12 7.04
N VAL A 29 11.32 4.59 8.06
CA VAL A 29 12.28 5.70 7.90
C VAL A 29 13.32 5.35 6.85
N GLY A 30 13.93 4.16 6.95
CA GLY A 30 14.89 3.67 5.96
C GLY A 30 14.31 3.56 4.55
N PHE A 31 13.04 3.15 4.40
CA PHE A 31 12.36 3.11 3.10
C PHE A 31 12.09 4.52 2.55
N VAL A 32 11.70 5.48 3.39
CA VAL A 32 11.43 6.87 2.99
C VAL A 32 12.71 7.58 2.54
N GLU A 33 13.83 7.28 3.17
CA GLU A 33 15.15 7.85 2.86
C GLU A 33 15.87 7.15 1.70
N ASP A 34 15.42 5.95 1.30
CA ASP A 34 15.98 5.21 0.17
C ASP A 34 15.74 5.98 -1.13
N THR A 35 16.81 6.26 -1.88
CA THR A 35 16.73 6.95 -3.17
C THR A 35 15.92 6.15 -4.20
N ALA A 36 15.86 4.83 -4.06
CA ALA A 36 15.01 3.97 -4.89
C ALA A 36 13.51 4.23 -4.66
N SER A 37 13.12 4.84 -3.54
CA SER A 37 11.74 5.22 -3.26
C SER A 37 11.30 6.51 -3.96
N THR A 38 12.21 7.20 -4.68
CA THR A 38 11.91 8.40 -5.48
C THR A 38 10.70 8.17 -6.40
N GLY A 39 9.78 9.13 -6.43
CA GLY A 39 8.54 9.04 -7.22
C GLY A 39 7.39 8.31 -6.53
N THR A 40 7.65 7.58 -5.43
CA THR A 40 6.62 6.91 -4.63
C THR A 40 5.82 7.92 -3.80
N GLY A 41 4.49 7.82 -3.86
CA GLY A 41 3.61 8.54 -2.94
C GLY A 41 3.34 7.70 -1.70
N LEU A 42 3.71 8.19 -0.52
CA LEU A 42 3.54 7.48 0.74
C LEU A 42 2.75 8.32 1.75
N THR A 43 1.94 7.62 2.53
CA THR A 43 1.25 8.14 3.73
C THR A 43 0.94 6.95 4.62
N PHE A 44 0.72 7.20 5.90
CA PHE A 44 0.41 6.19 6.89
C PHE A 44 -0.57 6.70 7.94
N GLN A 45 -1.26 5.75 8.56
CA GLN A 45 -2.02 5.93 9.79
C GLN A 45 -1.68 4.79 10.75
N THR A 46 -1.96 4.98 12.04
CA THR A 46 -1.81 3.91 13.05
C THR A 46 -3.16 3.43 13.56
N PHE A 47 -3.26 2.16 13.94
CA PHE A 47 -4.37 1.63 14.73
C PHE A 47 -3.86 0.90 15.98
N PRO A 48 -4.47 1.08 17.16
CA PRO A 48 -5.57 2.00 17.41
C PRO A 48 -5.15 3.46 17.20
N ALA A 49 -6.13 4.34 17.02
CA ALA A 49 -5.90 5.76 16.79
C ALA A 49 -5.03 6.35 17.90
N THR A 50 -4.28 7.41 17.60
CA THR A 50 -3.59 8.20 18.64
C THR A 50 -4.62 8.69 19.65
N PRO A 51 -4.47 8.35 20.94
CA PRO A 51 -5.35 8.86 21.97
C PRO A 51 -5.42 10.38 21.90
N THR A 52 -6.63 10.92 21.89
CA THR A 52 -6.83 12.35 22.16
C THR A 52 -6.43 12.59 23.61
N SER A 53 -5.74 13.70 23.87
CA SER A 53 -5.45 14.10 25.24
C SER A 53 -6.74 14.42 25.98
N CYS A 54 -6.83 14.03 27.24
CA CYS A 54 -7.99 14.28 28.09
C CYS A 54 -7.56 14.74 29.48
N ALA A 55 -8.43 15.47 30.16
CA ALA A 55 -8.32 15.76 31.58
C ALA A 55 -9.25 14.85 32.41
N VAL A 56 -10.41 14.50 31.86
CA VAL A 56 -11.43 13.66 32.49
C VAL A 56 -12.03 12.67 31.48
N ASN A 57 -12.72 11.63 31.97
CA ASN A 57 -13.35 10.63 31.10
C ASN A 57 -14.36 11.24 30.12
N ASP A 58 -15.04 12.31 30.51
CA ASP A 58 -16.02 13.00 29.67
C ASP A 58 -15.37 13.58 28.40
N ASP A 59 -14.08 13.93 28.44
CA ASP A 59 -13.34 14.40 27.25
C ASP A 59 -13.16 13.30 26.20
N CYS A 60 -13.33 12.03 26.59
CA CYS A 60 -13.17 10.85 25.76
C CYS A 60 -14.50 10.33 25.18
N SER A 61 -15.53 11.19 25.15
CA SER A 61 -16.88 10.85 24.69
C SER A 61 -17.40 11.81 23.61
N ALA A 62 -16.50 12.36 22.79
CA ALA A 62 -16.81 13.35 21.76
C ALA A 62 -17.91 12.88 20.79
N ASP A 63 -18.02 11.56 20.59
CA ASP A 63 -19.07 10.93 19.82
C ASP A 63 -19.87 10.01 20.76
N SER A 64 -21.17 10.24 20.85
CA SER A 64 -22.08 9.73 21.90
C SER A 64 -22.20 8.20 22.01
N GLU A 65 -21.45 7.44 21.20
CA GLU A 65 -21.49 5.99 21.12
C GLU A 65 -20.31 5.29 21.81
N VAL A 66 -19.21 6.00 22.14
CA VAL A 66 -18.02 5.40 22.77
C VAL A 66 -17.69 6.08 24.09
N GLN A 67 -17.90 5.39 25.21
CA GLN A 67 -17.43 5.84 26.52
C GLN A 67 -15.95 5.51 26.68
N GLY A 68 -15.08 6.49 26.46
CA GLY A 68 -13.66 6.36 26.78
C GLY A 68 -13.33 6.57 28.24
N THR A 69 -12.21 5.98 28.67
CA THR A 69 -11.58 6.32 29.96
C THR A 69 -10.35 7.17 29.73
N CYS A 70 -10.28 8.28 30.45
CA CYS A 70 -9.10 9.11 30.47
C CYS A 70 -8.08 8.51 31.43
N THR A 71 -7.04 7.89 30.88
CA THR A 71 -5.98 7.26 31.67
C THR A 71 -4.66 7.95 31.38
N ALA A 72 -4.02 8.49 32.41
CA ALA A 72 -2.77 9.25 32.30
C ALA A 72 -2.82 10.40 31.26
N GLY A 73 -3.98 11.05 31.15
CA GLY A 73 -4.19 12.18 30.25
C GLY A 73 -4.45 11.78 28.78
N ALA A 74 -4.75 10.51 28.50
CA ALA A 74 -5.00 9.98 27.18
C ALA A 74 -6.33 9.19 27.13
N CYS A 75 -7.12 9.39 26.09
CA CYS A 75 -8.35 8.65 25.87
C CYS A 75 -8.06 7.22 25.40
N LEU A 76 -8.39 6.26 26.26
CA LEU A 76 -8.41 4.85 25.89
C LEU A 76 -9.82 4.52 25.39
N VAL A 77 -9.98 4.55 24.06
CA VAL A 77 -11.17 4.09 23.36
C VAL A 77 -10.77 3.06 22.32
N ASP A 78 -11.49 1.93 22.30
CA ASP A 78 -11.55 1.08 21.12
C ASP A 78 -12.37 1.80 20.07
N GLU A 79 -11.68 2.57 19.25
CA GLU A 79 -12.33 3.35 18.22
C GLU A 79 -12.73 2.44 17.05
N CYS A 80 -14.02 2.15 16.93
CA CYS A 80 -14.54 1.27 15.88
C CYS A 80 -14.96 2.02 14.61
N SER A 81 -15.06 3.35 14.67
CA SER A 81 -15.34 4.19 13.52
C SER A 81 -14.07 4.38 12.69
N ALA A 82 -14.12 3.90 11.46
CA ALA A 82 -13.09 4.19 10.46
C ALA A 82 -12.88 5.71 10.27
N ALA A 83 -13.83 6.58 10.62
CA ALA A 83 -13.69 8.04 10.45
C ALA A 83 -12.56 8.65 11.30
N HIS A 84 -12.22 8.04 12.43
CA HIS A 84 -11.23 8.58 13.37
C HIS A 84 -9.80 8.15 13.07
N TYR A 85 -9.63 7.19 12.18
CA TYR A 85 -8.33 6.83 11.64
C TYR A 85 -8.05 7.73 10.44
N VAL A 86 -7.27 8.77 10.68
CA VAL A 86 -6.81 9.71 9.66
C VAL A 86 -5.30 9.55 9.44
N PRO A 87 -4.80 9.85 8.24
CA PRO A 87 -3.37 9.87 8.00
C PRO A 87 -2.65 10.87 8.89
N LEU A 88 -1.46 10.51 9.38
CA LEU A 88 -0.62 11.44 10.14
C LEU A 88 0.08 12.46 9.22
N VAL A 89 0.27 12.09 7.95
CA VAL A 89 0.82 12.95 6.90
C VAL A 89 -0.05 12.73 5.68
N ASP A 90 -0.67 13.77 5.13
CA ASP A 90 -1.48 13.62 3.91
C ASP A 90 -0.64 13.14 2.72
N PHE A 91 -1.32 12.58 1.71
CA PHE A 91 -0.70 12.29 0.42
C PHE A 91 -0.22 13.59 -0.24
N GLY A 92 1.03 13.97 0.01
CA GLY A 92 1.69 15.12 -0.60
C GLY A 92 2.37 14.79 -1.93
N ALA A 93 3.36 15.61 -2.29
CA ALA A 93 4.26 15.31 -3.39
C ALA A 93 4.95 13.95 -3.19
N ALA A 94 5.38 13.32 -4.28
CA ALA A 94 6.12 12.07 -4.21
C ALA A 94 7.47 12.26 -3.49
N LEU A 95 8.03 11.16 -2.97
CA LEU A 95 9.38 11.16 -2.43
C LEU A 95 10.40 11.63 -3.49
N PRO A 96 11.44 12.39 -3.10
CA PRO A 96 11.83 12.72 -1.72
C PRO A 96 11.12 13.95 -1.11
N ALA A 97 10.24 14.64 -1.83
CA ALA A 97 9.70 15.94 -1.40
C ALA A 97 8.92 15.88 -0.08
N THR A 98 8.29 14.75 0.23
CA THR A 98 7.56 14.51 1.49
C THR A 98 8.35 13.75 2.55
N ALA A 99 9.61 13.37 2.28
CA ALA A 99 10.40 12.50 3.15
C ALA A 99 10.55 13.06 4.57
N GLY A 100 10.96 14.33 4.71
CA GLY A 100 11.16 14.95 6.02
C GLY A 100 9.89 15.00 6.88
N ALA A 101 8.72 15.22 6.28
CA ALA A 101 7.44 15.22 7.00
C ALA A 101 7.07 13.81 7.46
N LEU A 102 7.29 12.80 6.60
CA LEU A 102 7.04 11.39 6.94
C LEU A 102 7.98 10.89 8.04
N THR A 103 9.29 11.15 7.93
CA THR A 103 10.27 10.78 8.96
C THR A 103 9.93 11.45 10.29
N SER A 104 9.66 12.76 10.29
CA SER A 104 9.27 13.48 11.52
C SER A 104 8.00 12.92 12.15
N ALA A 105 7.00 12.57 11.33
CA ALA A 105 5.77 11.97 11.82
C ALA A 105 6.01 10.58 12.41
N LEU A 106 6.82 9.74 11.76
CA LEU A 106 7.19 8.40 12.25
C LEU A 106 7.98 8.46 13.57
N GLU A 107 8.95 9.37 13.67
CA GLU A 107 9.79 9.56 14.86
C GLU A 107 9.01 10.15 16.04
N SER A 108 7.98 10.95 15.77
CA SER A 108 7.10 11.52 16.82
C SER A 108 6.01 10.56 17.31
N LEU A 109 5.87 9.38 16.70
CA LEU A 109 4.92 8.38 17.18
C LEU A 109 5.30 7.93 18.59
N PRO A 110 4.36 7.95 19.55
CA PRO A 110 4.61 7.37 20.87
C PRO A 110 4.82 5.86 20.74
N ALA A 111 5.49 5.29 21.74
CA ALA A 111 5.60 3.84 21.89
C ALA A 111 4.20 3.18 21.93
N PRO A 112 4.12 1.87 21.61
CA PRO A 112 2.87 1.13 21.71
C PRO A 112 2.20 1.27 23.08
N LEU A 113 0.87 1.43 23.06
CA LEU A 113 0.10 1.64 24.29
C LEU A 113 0.02 0.31 25.04
N SER A 114 0.35 0.30 26.33
CA SER A 114 0.49 -0.92 27.14
C SER A 114 -0.76 -1.79 27.25
N ASN A 115 -1.94 -1.28 26.88
CA ASN A 115 -3.22 -2.00 26.90
C ASN A 115 -4.08 -1.74 25.64
N ALA A 116 -3.46 -1.32 24.54
CA ALA A 116 -4.20 -1.13 23.30
C ALA A 116 -4.58 -2.45 22.64
N ASN A 117 -5.86 -2.58 22.29
CA ASN A 117 -6.37 -3.63 21.41
C ASN A 117 -6.04 -3.33 19.93
N ARG A 118 -6.46 -4.23 19.05
CA ARG A 118 -6.25 -4.23 17.60
C ARG A 118 -7.60 -4.08 16.88
N PRO A 119 -8.12 -2.85 16.73
CA PRO A 119 -9.29 -2.55 15.92
C PRO A 119 -8.94 -2.59 14.41
N THR A 120 -8.37 -3.70 13.96
CA THR A 120 -7.79 -3.88 12.61
C THR A 120 -8.83 -3.61 11.52
N GLY A 121 -10.10 -3.95 11.74
CA GLY A 121 -11.18 -3.65 10.78
C GLY A 121 -11.36 -2.15 10.56
N ALA A 122 -11.48 -1.38 11.63
CA ALA A 122 -11.65 0.08 11.53
C ALA A 122 -10.41 0.75 10.91
N GLY A 123 -9.21 0.32 11.33
CA GLY A 123 -7.94 0.77 10.74
C GLY A 123 -7.85 0.45 9.24
N LEU A 124 -8.15 -0.78 8.82
CA LEU A 124 -8.09 -1.17 7.42
C LEU A 124 -9.14 -0.44 6.56
N ALA A 125 -10.38 -0.31 7.05
CA ALA A 125 -11.45 0.38 6.33
C ALA A 125 -11.09 1.85 6.07
N ALA A 126 -10.50 2.52 7.05
CA ALA A 126 -10.04 3.89 6.91
C ALA A 126 -8.89 4.03 5.90
N ALA A 127 -7.91 3.11 5.95
CA ALA A 127 -6.81 3.09 5.00
C ALA A 127 -7.29 2.89 3.56
N ILE A 128 -8.24 1.99 3.33
CA ILE A 128 -8.88 1.77 2.01
C ILE A 128 -9.59 3.04 1.56
N ARG A 129 -10.34 3.73 2.43
CA ARG A 129 -11.02 4.99 2.10
C ARG A 129 -10.03 6.06 1.65
N VAL A 130 -8.94 6.26 2.40
CA VAL A 130 -7.89 7.25 2.06
C VAL A 130 -7.20 6.88 0.74
N ALA A 131 -6.85 5.60 0.57
CA ALA A 131 -6.24 5.09 -0.66
C ALA A 131 -7.15 5.29 -1.88
N ARG A 132 -8.47 5.06 -1.74
CA ARG A 132 -9.45 5.28 -2.80
C ARG A 132 -9.56 6.75 -3.18
N HIS A 133 -9.59 7.65 -2.20
CA HIS A 133 -9.57 9.08 -2.46
C HIS A 133 -8.32 9.49 -3.25
N ARG A 134 -7.16 8.91 -2.92
CA ARG A 134 -5.93 9.15 -3.69
C ARG A 134 -5.99 8.57 -5.10
N ALA A 135 -6.53 7.36 -5.28
CA ALA A 135 -6.67 6.74 -6.60
C ALA A 135 -7.58 7.57 -7.52
N LEU A 136 -8.65 8.18 -6.97
CA LEU A 136 -9.50 9.13 -7.69
C LEU A 136 -8.74 10.38 -8.14
N ALA A 137 -7.88 10.92 -7.27
CA ALA A 137 -7.12 12.14 -7.54
C ALA A 137 -5.85 11.90 -8.38
N SER A 138 -5.47 10.64 -8.62
CA SER A 138 -4.27 10.27 -9.37
C SER A 138 -4.51 8.96 -10.13
N PRO A 139 -5.41 8.95 -11.12
CA PRO A 139 -5.84 7.74 -11.84
C PRO A 139 -4.72 7.07 -12.63
N GLU A 140 -3.62 7.77 -12.91
CA GLU A 140 -2.42 7.25 -13.55
C GLU A 140 -1.51 6.47 -12.59
N ARG A 141 -1.80 6.47 -11.29
CA ARG A 141 -1.00 5.80 -10.28
C ARG A 141 -1.76 4.62 -9.67
N ARG A 142 -1.07 3.49 -9.55
CA ARG A 142 -1.53 2.38 -8.71
C ARG A 142 -1.48 2.82 -7.24
N VAL A 143 -2.58 2.62 -6.52
CA VAL A 143 -2.66 2.89 -5.08
C VAL A 143 -3.06 1.62 -4.37
N VAL A 144 -2.27 1.23 -3.37
CA VAL A 144 -2.48 0.03 -2.56
C VAL A 144 -2.51 0.38 -1.08
N VAL A 145 -3.08 -0.52 -0.28
CA VAL A 145 -2.97 -0.52 1.17
C VAL A 145 -2.03 -1.64 1.59
N ALA A 146 -1.09 -1.34 2.48
CA ALA A 146 -0.31 -2.34 3.21
C ALA A 146 -0.72 -2.31 4.68
N LEU A 147 -1.28 -3.42 5.16
CA LEU A 147 -1.63 -3.68 6.54
C LEU A 147 -0.43 -4.34 7.23
N VAL A 148 0.12 -3.67 8.25
CA VAL A 148 1.27 -4.17 9.02
C VAL A 148 0.81 -4.45 10.45
N THR A 149 0.86 -5.71 10.90
CA THR A 149 0.33 -6.13 12.21
C THR A 149 1.06 -7.35 12.77
N ASP A 150 1.04 -7.53 14.10
CA ASP A 150 1.59 -8.70 14.78
C ASP A 150 0.51 -9.65 15.37
N GLY A 151 -0.77 -9.43 15.06
CA GLY A 151 -1.76 -10.47 15.24
C GLY A 151 -3.15 -10.17 14.71
N LEU A 152 -4.11 -10.97 15.15
CA LEU A 152 -5.48 -10.93 14.66
C LEU A 152 -6.31 -9.85 15.37
N PRO A 153 -7.43 -9.42 14.76
CA PRO A 153 -8.32 -8.45 15.38
C PRO A 153 -8.85 -8.99 16.71
N ASP A 154 -8.80 -8.18 17.75
CA ASP A 154 -9.35 -8.49 19.08
C ASP A 154 -10.28 -7.42 19.64
N SER A 155 -10.50 -6.33 18.88
CA SER A 155 -11.57 -5.36 19.12
C SER A 155 -12.19 -4.86 17.81
N CYS A 156 -13.37 -4.25 17.90
CA CYS A 156 -14.08 -3.64 16.77
C CYS A 156 -14.35 -4.58 15.56
N GLY A 157 -14.48 -5.87 15.81
CA GLY A 157 -14.75 -6.89 14.79
C GLY A 157 -14.00 -8.19 15.03
N ASP A 158 -14.17 -9.13 14.10
CA ASP A 158 -13.45 -10.40 14.08
C ASP A 158 -12.69 -10.56 12.74
N LEU A 159 -12.05 -11.71 12.53
CA LEU A 159 -11.38 -12.00 11.27
C LEU A 159 -12.31 -11.88 10.06
N ALA A 160 -13.57 -12.34 10.18
CA ALA A 160 -14.51 -12.32 9.08
C ALA A 160 -14.89 -10.88 8.67
N SER A 161 -15.02 -9.97 9.63
CA SER A 161 -15.25 -8.55 9.33
C SER A 161 -14.07 -7.91 8.61
N VAL A 162 -12.83 -8.21 9.02
CA VAL A 162 -11.62 -7.69 8.35
C VAL A 162 -11.48 -8.24 6.93
N VAL A 163 -11.77 -9.53 6.73
CA VAL A 163 -11.83 -10.17 5.40
C VAL A 163 -12.87 -9.51 4.52
N ALA A 164 -14.07 -9.22 5.03
CA ALA A 164 -15.11 -8.53 4.29
C ALA A 164 -14.68 -7.09 3.89
N ILE A 165 -13.99 -6.38 4.77
CA ILE A 165 -13.45 -5.05 4.51
C ILE A 165 -12.37 -5.11 3.42
N ALA A 166 -11.40 -6.02 3.52
CA ALA A 166 -10.36 -6.22 2.50
C ALA A 166 -10.99 -6.53 1.13
N LYS A 167 -11.97 -7.44 1.09
CA LYS A 167 -12.74 -7.77 -0.11
C LYS A 167 -13.44 -6.56 -0.72
N SER A 168 -14.08 -5.74 0.13
CA SER A 168 -14.73 -4.51 -0.33
C SER A 168 -13.74 -3.53 -0.96
N GLY A 169 -12.47 -3.55 -0.54
CA GLY A 169 -11.38 -2.79 -1.14
C GLY A 169 -11.26 -3.06 -2.64
N VAL A 170 -11.18 -4.33 -3.03
CA VAL A 170 -10.94 -4.75 -4.42
C VAL A 170 -12.18 -4.94 -5.28
N THR A 171 -13.36 -5.13 -4.69
CA THR A 171 -14.62 -5.28 -5.45
C THR A 171 -15.34 -3.98 -5.74
N ASP A 172 -14.88 -2.85 -5.19
CA ASP A 172 -15.47 -1.53 -5.45
C ASP A 172 -15.15 -1.05 -6.89
N ALA A 173 -15.83 0.02 -7.33
CA ALA A 173 -15.61 0.62 -8.65
C ALA A 173 -14.15 1.11 -8.82
N ILE A 174 -13.52 1.52 -7.71
CA ILE A 174 -12.10 1.89 -7.64
C ILE A 174 -11.43 0.90 -6.70
N PRO A 175 -10.85 -0.17 -7.25
CA PRO A 175 -10.27 -1.26 -6.47
C PRO A 175 -9.02 -0.78 -5.76
N ILE A 176 -8.88 -1.19 -4.51
CA ILE A 176 -7.70 -0.97 -3.69
C ILE A 176 -7.28 -2.32 -3.13
N GLU A 177 -6.13 -2.81 -3.60
CA GLU A 177 -5.55 -4.05 -3.12
C GLU A 177 -5.02 -3.88 -1.70
N THR A 178 -5.16 -4.93 -0.90
CA THR A 178 -4.63 -5.00 0.46
C THR A 178 -3.54 -6.05 0.53
N TYR A 179 -2.32 -5.57 0.79
CA TYR A 179 -1.17 -6.40 1.15
C TYR A 179 -1.11 -6.54 2.67
N VAL A 180 -0.73 -7.72 3.15
CA VAL A 180 -0.59 -7.99 4.59
C VAL A 180 0.86 -8.31 4.87
N VAL A 181 1.47 -7.55 5.77
CA VAL A 181 2.79 -7.80 6.36
C VAL A 181 2.56 -8.22 7.81
N GLY A 182 2.51 -9.53 8.04
CA GLY A 182 2.25 -10.14 9.33
C GLY A 182 3.55 -10.44 10.07
N LEU A 183 3.70 -9.90 11.27
CA LEU A 183 4.81 -10.24 12.15
C LEU A 183 4.45 -11.53 12.89
N VAL A 184 5.36 -12.50 12.85
CA VAL A 184 5.20 -13.82 13.46
C VAL A 184 6.45 -14.20 14.24
N ASP A 185 6.28 -14.99 15.29
CA ASP A 185 7.36 -15.60 16.04
C ASP A 185 7.24 -17.13 16.01
N GLY A 186 8.21 -17.83 16.60
CA GLY A 186 8.18 -19.29 16.69
C GLY A 186 7.02 -19.87 17.53
N SER A 187 6.26 -19.02 18.22
CA SER A 187 5.07 -19.39 19.01
C SER A 187 3.76 -19.01 18.33
N SER A 188 3.82 -18.31 17.19
CA SER A 188 2.65 -17.86 16.47
C SER A 188 1.90 -19.07 15.93
N PRO A 189 0.61 -19.23 16.26
CA PRO A 189 -0.13 -20.41 15.85
C PRO A 189 -0.32 -20.37 14.33
N THR A 190 -0.33 -21.55 13.70
CA THR A 190 -0.56 -21.70 12.25
C THR A 190 -1.86 -21.04 11.79
N THR A 191 -2.84 -20.92 12.70
CA THR A 191 -4.11 -20.21 12.47
C THR A 191 -3.92 -18.71 12.23
N THR A 192 -2.90 -18.07 12.83
CA THR A 192 -2.59 -16.65 12.60
C THR A 192 -2.07 -16.45 11.18
N THR A 193 -1.14 -17.29 10.73
CA THR A 193 -0.64 -17.26 9.35
C THR A 193 -1.75 -17.46 8.33
N ALA A 194 -2.57 -18.50 8.51
CA ALA A 194 -3.71 -18.76 7.62
C ALA A 194 -4.71 -17.60 7.60
N ALA A 195 -4.92 -16.93 8.72
CA ALA A 195 -5.78 -15.75 8.81
C ALA A 195 -5.19 -14.54 8.07
N TYR A 196 -3.88 -14.29 8.15
CA TYR A 196 -3.24 -13.25 7.34
C TYR A 196 -3.38 -13.53 5.84
N ASP A 197 -3.14 -14.77 5.41
CA ASP A 197 -3.33 -15.17 4.02
C ASP A 197 -4.79 -14.99 3.58
N THR A 198 -5.74 -15.31 4.45
CA THR A 198 -7.18 -15.11 4.16
C THR A 198 -7.51 -13.62 3.94
N ILE A 199 -6.93 -12.72 4.74
CA ILE A 199 -7.11 -11.26 4.56
C ILE A 199 -6.45 -10.80 3.26
N ALA A 200 -5.22 -11.25 2.97
CA ALA A 200 -4.50 -10.92 1.75
C ALA A 200 -5.29 -11.36 0.49
N GLN A 201 -5.74 -12.61 0.47
CA GLN A 201 -6.57 -13.21 -0.60
C GLN A 201 -7.86 -12.43 -0.82
N ALA A 202 -8.55 -12.06 0.26
CA ALA A 202 -9.73 -11.23 0.17
C ALA A 202 -9.42 -9.85 -0.39
N GLY A 203 -8.29 -9.27 0.01
CA GLY A 203 -7.74 -8.02 -0.48
C GLY A 203 -7.14 -8.06 -1.89
N GLY A 204 -7.32 -9.15 -2.63
CA GLY A 204 -6.86 -9.32 -4.01
C GLY A 204 -5.36 -9.64 -4.16
N THR A 205 -4.65 -9.89 -3.05
CA THR A 205 -3.25 -10.34 -3.07
C THR A 205 -3.18 -11.82 -2.73
N LEU A 206 -2.19 -12.58 -3.20
CA LEU A 206 -2.27 -14.05 -3.11
C LEU A 206 -1.99 -14.59 -1.70
N GLN A 207 -1.09 -13.97 -0.96
CA GLN A 207 -0.63 -14.43 0.34
C GLN A 207 -0.11 -13.24 1.15
N ALA A 208 -0.12 -13.39 2.47
CA ALA A 208 0.56 -12.46 3.35
C ALA A 208 2.07 -12.66 3.27
N THR A 209 2.80 -11.57 3.42
CA THR A 209 4.21 -11.60 3.74
C THR A 209 4.35 -11.83 5.24
N LEU A 210 5.16 -12.80 5.64
CA LEU A 210 5.42 -13.10 7.04
C LEU A 210 6.84 -12.67 7.42
N VAL A 211 6.96 -11.78 8.39
CA VAL A 211 8.25 -11.34 8.94
C VAL A 211 8.48 -11.99 10.30
N SER A 212 9.60 -12.70 10.43
CA SER A 212 9.96 -13.36 11.69
C SER A 212 10.51 -12.37 12.70
N THR A 213 9.92 -12.30 13.89
CA THR A 213 10.45 -11.45 14.98
C THR A 213 11.68 -12.04 15.67
N MET A 214 12.11 -13.23 15.24
CA MET A 214 13.36 -13.85 15.66
C MET A 214 14.55 -13.41 14.79
N GLY A 215 14.31 -12.74 13.65
CA GLY A 215 15.33 -12.30 12.69
C GLY A 215 15.55 -10.78 12.67
N ASP A 216 16.04 -10.28 11.54
CA ASP A 216 16.20 -8.84 11.27
C ASP A 216 14.87 -8.23 10.82
N VAL A 217 13.98 -7.96 11.77
CA VAL A 217 12.65 -7.40 11.49
C VAL A 217 12.73 -6.11 10.67
N THR A 218 13.70 -5.24 10.96
CA THR A 218 13.86 -3.97 10.24
C THR A 218 14.28 -4.21 8.79
N GLY A 219 15.27 -5.07 8.57
CA GLY A 219 15.72 -5.45 7.24
C GLY A 219 14.62 -6.12 6.41
N ASP A 220 13.92 -7.09 7.01
CA ASP A 220 12.88 -7.89 6.37
C ASP A 220 11.67 -7.01 6.00
N VAL A 221 11.14 -6.19 6.93
CA VAL A 221 10.03 -5.27 6.62
C VAL A 221 10.42 -4.30 5.51
N ARG A 222 11.65 -3.76 5.52
CA ARG A 222 12.13 -2.87 4.46
C ARG A 222 12.24 -3.59 3.11
N ALA A 223 12.72 -4.83 3.09
CA ALA A 223 12.79 -5.64 1.87
C ALA A 223 11.39 -5.84 1.27
N GLU A 224 10.39 -6.06 2.12
CA GLU A 224 9.00 -6.26 1.72
C GLU A 224 8.36 -4.98 1.20
N LEU A 225 8.60 -3.83 1.84
CA LEU A 225 8.18 -2.53 1.30
C LEU A 225 8.82 -2.24 -0.07
N ASN A 226 10.08 -2.64 -0.26
CA ASN A 226 10.75 -2.55 -1.55
C ASN A 226 10.15 -3.50 -2.59
N ALA A 227 9.78 -4.72 -2.21
CA ALA A 227 9.05 -5.65 -3.08
C ALA A 227 7.65 -5.13 -3.45
N LEU A 228 6.95 -4.48 -2.51
CA LEU A 228 5.67 -3.83 -2.79
C LEU A 228 5.83 -2.68 -3.79
N ARG A 229 6.86 -1.84 -3.61
CA ARG A 229 7.21 -0.77 -4.56
C ARG A 229 7.45 -1.33 -5.96
N SER A 230 8.23 -2.40 -6.10
CA SER A 230 8.52 -3.01 -7.41
C SER A 230 7.34 -3.78 -8.00
N SER A 231 6.45 -4.35 -7.16
CA SER A 231 5.17 -4.92 -7.61
C SER A 231 4.23 -3.85 -8.18
N GLY A 232 4.44 -2.59 -7.81
CA GLY A 232 3.77 -1.38 -8.33
C GLY A 232 3.95 -1.17 -9.83
N ASN A 233 4.98 -1.78 -10.43
CA ASN A 233 5.15 -1.90 -11.89
C ASN A 233 4.25 -3.02 -12.41
N ALA A 234 2.95 -2.93 -12.09
CA ALA A 234 2.01 -3.94 -12.45
C ALA A 234 2.04 -4.10 -13.97
N CYS A 235 2.34 -5.30 -14.45
CA CYS A 235 2.22 -5.66 -15.86
C CYS A 235 0.76 -5.69 -16.33
N GLU A 236 -0.12 -5.07 -15.55
CA GLU A 236 -1.52 -4.83 -15.75
C GLU A 236 -1.83 -3.41 -15.26
N TYR A 237 -2.39 -2.59 -16.13
CA TYR A 237 -2.82 -1.23 -15.83
C TYR A 237 -4.29 -1.10 -16.16
N ARG A 238 -5.10 -0.60 -15.23
CA ARG A 238 -6.52 -0.36 -15.51
C ARG A 238 -6.68 0.85 -16.40
N ILE A 239 -7.61 0.74 -17.34
CA ILE A 239 -8.03 1.88 -18.16
C ILE A 239 -9.09 2.61 -17.35
N PRO A 240 -8.90 3.90 -17.02
CA PRO A 240 -9.93 4.68 -16.35
C PRO A 240 -11.21 4.63 -17.19
N TYR A 241 -12.34 4.31 -16.55
CA TYR A 241 -13.63 4.31 -17.22
C TYR A 241 -13.96 5.75 -17.62
N ASP A 242 -13.81 6.03 -18.90
CA ASP A 242 -14.22 7.28 -19.52
C ASP A 242 -15.35 6.94 -20.50
N PRO A 243 -16.57 7.51 -20.35
CA PRO A 243 -17.64 7.31 -21.31
C PRO A 243 -17.32 7.85 -22.71
N LEU A 244 -16.21 8.58 -22.88
CA LEU A 244 -15.65 8.91 -24.18
C LEU A 244 -14.87 7.72 -24.75
N GLU A 245 -15.39 7.18 -25.85
CA GLU A 245 -14.86 6.12 -26.71
C GLU A 245 -13.32 6.00 -26.65
N ILE A 246 -12.82 4.97 -25.96
CA ILE A 246 -11.39 4.62 -25.98
C ILE A 246 -11.05 4.28 -27.43
N ILE A 247 -10.26 5.11 -28.08
CA ILE A 247 -9.71 4.81 -29.40
C ILE A 247 -8.42 4.00 -29.16
N PRO A 248 -8.42 2.68 -29.34
CA PRO A 248 -7.35 1.81 -28.87
C PRO A 248 -6.01 2.10 -29.55
N THR A 249 -6.06 2.65 -30.76
CA THR A 249 -4.92 3.06 -31.57
C THR A 249 -4.26 4.36 -31.09
N ARG A 250 -4.78 4.99 -30.04
CA ARG A 250 -4.27 6.25 -29.47
C ARG A 250 -3.67 6.08 -28.08
N ILE A 251 -3.47 4.84 -27.64
CA ILE A 251 -2.74 4.56 -26.40
C ILE A 251 -1.28 4.27 -26.75
N THR A 252 -0.38 4.94 -26.04
CA THR A 252 1.05 4.64 -26.05
C THR A 252 1.47 4.19 -24.67
N VAL A 253 2.24 3.10 -24.63
CA VAL A 253 2.82 2.55 -23.41
C VAL A 253 4.32 2.68 -23.51
N ASP A 254 4.91 3.43 -22.60
CA ASP A 254 6.34 3.69 -22.55
C ASP A 254 6.94 3.16 -21.27
N VAL A 255 8.00 2.38 -21.39
CA VAL A 255 8.84 1.97 -20.27
C VAL A 255 9.99 2.97 -20.16
N LEU A 256 9.98 3.77 -19.10
CA LEU A 256 10.98 4.78 -18.78
C LEU A 256 12.07 4.14 -17.93
N LEU A 257 13.22 3.88 -18.55
CA LEU A 257 14.36 3.26 -17.88
C LEU A 257 15.03 4.29 -16.97
N ASN A 258 15.07 3.97 -15.68
CA ASN A 258 15.70 4.80 -14.67
C ASN A 258 17.12 4.30 -14.44
N GLY A 259 18.09 5.21 -14.47
CA GLY A 259 19.48 4.95 -14.15
C GLY A 259 19.83 5.27 -12.72
N PRO A 260 21.12 5.12 -12.36
CA PRO A 260 21.60 5.43 -11.03
C PRO A 260 21.15 6.83 -10.61
N VAL A 261 20.66 6.92 -9.37
CA VAL A 261 20.34 8.20 -8.73
C VAL A 261 21.65 8.81 -8.26
N ASP A 262 21.91 10.05 -8.66
CA ASP A 262 23.03 10.81 -8.14
C ASP A 262 22.83 11.01 -6.62
N PRO A 263 23.75 10.53 -5.77
CA PRO A 263 23.56 10.52 -4.33
C PRO A 263 23.64 11.91 -3.68
N VAL A 264 24.09 12.94 -4.40
CA VAL A 264 24.24 14.31 -3.89
C VAL A 264 23.02 15.15 -4.25
N THR A 265 22.47 14.95 -5.45
CA THR A 265 21.36 15.75 -5.97
C THR A 265 20.00 15.06 -5.86
N GLY A 266 19.99 13.73 -5.65
CA GLY A 266 18.78 12.91 -5.70
C GLY A 266 18.17 12.81 -7.10
N ALA A 267 18.85 13.31 -8.15
CA ALA A 267 18.38 13.25 -9.51
C ALA A 267 18.65 11.86 -10.11
N GLY A 268 17.60 11.17 -10.57
CA GLY A 268 17.74 9.97 -11.38
C GLY A 268 18.27 10.28 -12.77
N THR A 269 19.23 9.51 -13.26
CA THR A 269 19.66 9.61 -14.66
C THR A 269 18.63 8.89 -15.54
N SER A 270 17.98 9.52 -16.52
CA SER A 270 17.15 8.74 -17.46
C SER A 270 18.06 7.96 -18.42
N LEU A 271 17.94 6.62 -18.44
CA LEU A 271 18.72 5.76 -19.33
C LEU A 271 18.10 5.63 -20.72
N GLY A 272 16.84 6.00 -20.87
CA GLY A 272 16.13 5.97 -22.13
C GLY A 272 14.65 5.67 -21.99
N ARG A 273 14.00 5.55 -23.15
CA ARG A 273 12.57 5.23 -23.28
C ARG A 273 12.44 4.06 -24.24
N VAL A 274 11.78 2.99 -23.80
CA VAL A 274 11.38 1.88 -24.68
C VAL A 274 9.86 1.98 -24.87
N GLN A 275 9.44 2.29 -26.10
CA GLN A 275 8.02 2.28 -26.43
C GLN A 275 7.59 0.83 -26.69
N ALA A 276 6.67 0.32 -25.88
CA ALA A 276 6.11 -1.02 -26.06
C ALA A 276 5.06 -0.98 -27.19
N GLY A 277 5.18 -1.88 -28.16
CA GLY A 277 4.22 -2.00 -29.26
C GLY A 277 2.90 -2.62 -28.82
N TYR A 278 1.78 -2.14 -29.36
CA TYR A 278 0.49 -2.80 -29.17
C TYR A 278 0.47 -4.14 -29.92
N VAL A 279 0.10 -5.20 -29.23
CA VAL A 279 -0.20 -6.52 -29.78
C VAL A 279 -1.64 -6.90 -29.42
N ARG A 280 -2.30 -7.70 -30.26
CA ARG A 280 -3.73 -8.00 -30.07
C ARG A 280 -4.03 -8.79 -28.78
N LYS A 281 -3.09 -9.64 -28.36
CA LYS A 281 -3.25 -10.60 -27.27
C LYS A 281 -1.90 -11.16 -26.85
N VAL A 282 -1.87 -11.87 -25.72
CA VAL A 282 -0.64 -12.44 -25.14
C VAL A 282 0.12 -13.36 -26.10
N GLU A 283 -0.55 -14.12 -26.98
CA GLU A 283 0.14 -15.02 -27.91
C GLU A 283 0.86 -14.28 -29.04
N ALA A 284 0.56 -12.99 -29.23
CA ALA A 284 1.26 -12.13 -30.17
C ALA A 284 2.44 -11.39 -29.53
N CYS A 285 2.69 -11.59 -28.24
CA CYS A 285 3.95 -11.19 -27.62
C CYS A 285 5.08 -12.04 -28.23
N ASP A 286 5.81 -11.42 -29.16
CA ASP A 286 6.91 -12.05 -29.91
C ASP A 286 7.98 -12.60 -28.96
N SER A 287 8.50 -13.81 -29.20
CA SER A 287 9.58 -14.38 -28.39
C SER A 287 10.91 -13.64 -28.59
N ASP A 288 11.12 -12.99 -29.74
CA ASP A 288 12.44 -12.45 -30.10
C ASP A 288 12.61 -11.00 -29.64
N THR A 289 11.64 -10.12 -29.92
CA THR A 289 11.62 -8.75 -29.36
C THR A 289 10.95 -8.68 -27.98
N GLY A 290 9.90 -9.46 -27.72
CA GLY A 290 9.15 -9.59 -26.45
C GLY A 290 8.57 -8.32 -25.83
N HIS A 291 8.84 -7.17 -26.43
CA HIS A 291 8.35 -5.90 -25.97
C HIS A 291 6.98 -5.62 -26.60
N GLY A 292 5.96 -5.54 -25.75
CA GLY A 292 4.64 -5.12 -26.16
C GLY A 292 3.65 -5.01 -25.01
N TRP A 293 2.42 -4.73 -25.36
CA TRP A 293 1.27 -4.72 -24.46
C TRP A 293 -0.01 -5.02 -25.25
N TYR A 294 -1.03 -5.52 -24.58
CA TYR A 294 -2.32 -5.89 -25.14
C TYR A 294 -3.45 -5.46 -24.20
N TYR A 295 -4.70 -5.56 -24.65
CA TYR A 295 -5.86 -5.37 -23.78
C TYR A 295 -6.34 -6.70 -23.20
N ASP A 296 -6.97 -6.67 -22.03
CA ASP A 296 -7.72 -7.83 -21.50
C ASP A 296 -8.85 -8.29 -22.45
N HIS A 297 -9.47 -7.33 -23.13
CA HIS A 297 -10.40 -7.56 -24.22
C HIS A 297 -9.96 -6.79 -25.45
N ASP A 298 -9.72 -7.47 -26.58
CA ASP A 298 -9.34 -6.80 -27.82
C ASP A 298 -10.52 -5.92 -28.30
N PRO A 299 -10.34 -4.60 -28.44
CA PRO A 299 -11.41 -3.71 -28.84
C PRO A 299 -11.87 -3.88 -30.30
N SER A 300 -11.18 -4.70 -31.09
CA SER A 300 -11.67 -5.14 -32.41
C SER A 300 -12.66 -6.32 -32.33
N ASP A 301 -12.76 -6.99 -31.19
CA ASP A 301 -13.77 -8.02 -30.96
C ASP A 301 -15.11 -7.35 -30.60
N HIS A 302 -16.18 -7.68 -31.34
CA HIS A 302 -17.50 -7.00 -31.30
C HIS A 302 -18.32 -7.13 -29.99
N GLY A 303 -17.68 -7.23 -28.82
CA GLY A 303 -18.39 -7.32 -27.54
C GLY A 303 -17.55 -7.07 -26.29
N GLY A 304 -16.24 -6.79 -26.42
CA GLY A 304 -15.38 -6.52 -25.28
C GLY A 304 -15.03 -5.04 -25.16
N ILE A 305 -15.36 -4.42 -24.02
CA ILE A 305 -14.80 -3.12 -23.67
C ILE A 305 -13.50 -3.41 -22.90
N PRO A 306 -12.32 -2.96 -23.39
CA PRO A 306 -11.08 -3.11 -22.64
C PRO A 306 -11.20 -2.47 -21.26
N THR A 307 -10.85 -3.21 -20.22
CA THR A 307 -10.79 -2.68 -18.84
C THR A 307 -9.36 -2.57 -18.34
N ARG A 308 -8.41 -3.25 -18.99
CA ARG A 308 -7.01 -3.33 -18.60
C ARG A 308 -6.08 -3.32 -19.82
N ILE A 309 -4.89 -2.78 -19.61
CA ILE A 309 -3.71 -2.88 -20.46
C ILE A 309 -2.76 -3.86 -19.79
N LEU A 310 -2.41 -4.94 -20.47
CA LEU A 310 -1.53 -6.00 -20.01
C LEU A 310 -0.20 -5.89 -20.75
N MET A 311 0.92 -5.92 -20.04
CA MET A 311 2.24 -5.94 -20.65
C MET A 311 2.58 -7.35 -21.12
N CYS A 312 3.31 -7.43 -22.24
CA CYS A 312 3.95 -8.67 -22.62
C CYS A 312 4.99 -9.09 -21.56
N PRO A 313 5.24 -10.39 -21.36
CA PRO A 313 6.16 -10.88 -20.33
C PRO A 313 7.54 -10.22 -20.34
N LYS A 314 8.19 -9.99 -21.49
CA LYS A 314 9.51 -9.31 -21.49
C LYS A 314 9.44 -7.82 -21.22
N THR A 315 8.36 -7.12 -21.60
CA THR A 315 8.15 -5.71 -21.19
C THR A 315 7.96 -5.62 -19.69
N CYS A 316 7.19 -6.56 -19.15
CA CYS A 316 6.93 -6.71 -17.73
C CYS A 316 8.23 -6.97 -16.96
N GLU A 317 9.02 -7.96 -17.38
CA GLU A 317 10.34 -8.27 -16.82
C GLU A 317 11.27 -7.06 -16.89
N MET A 318 11.38 -6.40 -18.05
CA MET A 318 12.17 -5.16 -18.20
C MET A 318 11.70 -4.07 -17.22
N ALA A 319 10.39 -3.89 -17.04
CA ALA A 319 9.87 -2.91 -16.11
C ALA A 319 10.21 -3.25 -14.65
N HIS A 320 10.26 -4.53 -14.30
CA HIS A 320 10.64 -5.00 -12.97
C HIS A 320 12.15 -4.94 -12.72
N GLU A 321 12.97 -5.46 -13.63
CA GLU A 321 14.43 -5.57 -13.48
C GLU A 321 15.11 -4.20 -13.40
N GLU A 322 14.64 -3.24 -14.18
CA GLU A 322 15.25 -1.90 -14.29
C GLU A 322 14.62 -0.87 -13.33
N ASN A 323 13.69 -1.29 -12.45
CA ASN A 323 12.82 -0.39 -11.66
C ASN A 323 12.24 0.73 -12.56
N ALA A 324 11.88 0.38 -13.79
CA ALA A 324 11.47 1.35 -14.79
C ALA A 324 10.05 1.84 -14.49
N ASN A 325 9.78 3.11 -14.76
CA ASN A 325 8.42 3.63 -14.65
C ASN A 325 7.67 3.34 -15.95
N VAL A 326 6.47 2.79 -15.86
CA VAL A 326 5.60 2.68 -17.03
C VAL A 326 4.69 3.89 -17.11
N ALA A 327 4.76 4.61 -18.23
CA ALA A 327 3.86 5.70 -18.55
C ALA A 327 2.85 5.23 -19.62
N ILE A 328 1.56 5.38 -19.31
CA ILE A 328 0.47 5.17 -20.26
C ILE A 328 -0.08 6.53 -20.63
N SER A 329 -0.03 6.86 -21.91
CA SER A 329 -0.47 8.15 -22.43
C SER A 329 -1.55 7.96 -23.49
N ARG A 330 -2.56 8.83 -23.47
CA ARG A 330 -3.46 9.03 -24.61
C ARG A 330 -2.84 10.08 -25.53
N LEU A 331 -2.81 9.79 -26.82
CA LEU A 331 -2.54 10.80 -27.85
C LEU A 331 -3.77 11.70 -27.96
N ASP A 332 -3.82 12.74 -27.13
CA ASP A 332 -4.80 13.81 -27.27
C ASP A 332 -4.44 14.67 -28.49
N TYR A 333 -5.41 14.87 -29.38
CA TYR A 333 -5.26 15.86 -30.44
C TYR A 333 -5.27 17.25 -29.80
N CYS A 334 -4.11 17.92 -29.78
CA CYS A 334 -4.13 19.37 -29.93
C CYS A 334 -4.77 19.66 -31.29
N LYS A 335 -6.03 20.11 -31.28
CA LYS A 335 -6.64 20.77 -32.44
C LYS A 335 -6.13 22.19 -32.55
#